data_AF-A0A9E3DGS5-F1
#
_entry.id   AF-A0A9E3DGS5-F1
#
_cell.length_a   1.000
_cell.length_b   1.000
_cell.length_c   1.000
_cell.angle_alpha   90.00
_cell.angle_beta   90.00
_cell.angle_gamma   90.00
#
_symmetry.space_group_name_H-M   'P 1'
#
loop_
_entity.id
_entity.type
_entity.pdbx_description
1 polymer ?
#
loop_
_entity_poly.entity_id
_entity_poly.type
_entity_poly.pdbx_seq_one_letter_code
_entity_poly.pdbx_strand_id
1 'polypeptide(L)'
;MSTQANTLPALDYAKTAAQLSQDLSMMRQFSERLSLTNSLPLIDQVCSRMRDHRFTVAVVGEFKTGKSTFVNALLGVDVVPTDVIPATATLNRMTYDIESRIDVIYKDGRTEAVAFDKLKE
;
A
#
# COMPACT_ATOMS: atom_id res chain seq x y z
N MET A 1 -8.07 9.83 39.45
CA MET A 1 -6.94 9.74 38.50
C MET A 1 -7.39 8.88 37.35
N SER A 2 -7.85 9.52 36.26
CA SER A 2 -8.46 8.90 35.10
C SER A 2 -7.39 8.29 34.20
N THR A 3 -7.39 6.95 34.12
CA THR A 3 -6.59 6.17 33.18
C THR A 3 -6.98 6.56 31.75
N GLN A 4 -6.14 7.33 31.07
CA GLN A 4 -6.32 7.58 29.64
C GLN A 4 -6.17 6.24 28.90
N ALA A 5 -7.23 5.87 28.20
CA ALA A 5 -7.27 4.70 27.34
C ALA A 5 -6.18 4.84 26.27
N ASN A 6 -5.19 3.95 26.33
CA ASN A 6 -4.20 3.78 25.28
C ASN A 6 -4.91 3.21 24.05
N THR A 7 -5.43 4.09 23.20
CA THR A 7 -6.05 3.72 21.93
C THR A 7 -4.99 3.08 21.03
N LEU A 8 -5.26 1.89 20.51
CA LEU A 8 -4.40 1.17 19.58
C LEU A 8 -3.87 2.12 18.48
N PRO A 9 -2.56 2.12 18.15
CA PRO A 9 -1.95 3.08 17.22
C PRO A 9 -2.66 3.17 15.86
N ALA A 10 -3.24 2.07 15.39
CA ALA A 10 -4.00 2.01 14.14
C ALA A 10 -5.33 2.80 14.20
N LEU A 11 -5.98 2.87 15.37
CA LEU A 11 -7.21 3.64 15.57
C LEU A 11 -6.93 5.14 15.53
N ASP A 12 -5.76 5.55 16.02
CA ASP A 12 -5.33 6.95 15.98
C ASP A 12 -4.93 7.38 14.57
N TYR A 13 -4.28 6.48 13.80
CA TYR A 13 -4.01 6.69 12.37
C TYR A 13 -5.30 6.89 11.56
N ALA A 14 -6.29 5.99 11.72
CA ALA A 14 -7.54 6.09 10.96
C ALA A 14 -8.28 7.40 11.24
N LYS A 15 -8.32 7.84 12.51
CA LYS A 15 -8.91 9.13 12.90
C LYS A 15 -8.14 10.31 12.31
N THR A 16 -6.82 10.29 12.41
CA THR A 16 -5.97 11.36 11.88
C THR A 16 -6.08 11.47 10.36
N ALA A 17 -6.10 10.34 9.65
CA ALA A 17 -6.29 10.29 8.21
C ALA A 17 -7.67 10.82 7.79
N ALA A 18 -8.73 10.47 8.53
CA ALA A 18 -10.07 11.00 8.29
C ALA A 18 -10.13 12.52 8.47
N GLN A 19 -9.55 13.05 9.56
CA GLN A 19 -9.49 14.48 9.82
C GLN A 19 -8.73 15.21 8.71
N LEU A 20 -7.55 14.72 8.34
CA LEU A 20 -6.73 15.33 7.29
C LEU A 20 -7.44 15.32 5.93
N SER A 21 -8.16 14.24 5.60
CA SER A 21 -8.96 14.17 4.37
C SER A 21 -10.08 15.21 4.38
N GLN A 22 -10.70 15.46 5.54
CA GLN A 22 -11.74 16.47 5.69
C GLN A 22 -11.16 17.88 5.56
N ASP A 23 -10.01 18.16 6.17
CA ASP A 23 -9.32 19.44 6.09
C ASP A 23 -8.86 19.75 4.65
N LEU A 24 -8.33 18.77 3.93
CA LEU A 24 -7.96 18.91 2.52
C LEU A 24 -9.18 19.20 1.63
N SER A 25 -10.33 18.58 1.93
CA SER A 25 -11.59 18.85 1.22
C SER A 25 -12.07 20.28 1.43
N MET A 26 -11.96 20.79 2.67
CA MET A 26 -12.25 22.20 2.98
C MET A 26 -11.27 23.15 2.28
N MET A 27 -9.97 22.84 2.29
CA MET A 27 -8.94 23.62 1.62
C MET A 27 -9.18 23.71 0.10
N ARG A 28 -9.63 22.61 -0.53
CA ARG A 28 -10.03 22.57 -1.94
C ARG A 28 -11.18 23.55 -2.20
N GLN A 29 -12.24 23.47 -1.40
CA GLN A 29 -13.42 24.32 -1.53
C GLN A 29 -13.09 25.82 -1.37
N PHE A 30 -12.23 26.17 -0.41
CA PHE A 30 -11.77 27.55 -0.26
C PHE A 30 -10.90 27.99 -1.43
N SER A 31 -10.01 27.13 -1.93
CA SER A 31 -9.17 27.43 -3.08
C SER A 31 -10.00 27.69 -4.34
N GLU A 32 -11.09 26.95 -4.55
CA GLU A 32 -12.06 27.22 -5.63
C GLU A 32 -12.74 28.58 -5.46
N ARG A 33 -13.25 28.89 -4.25
CA ARG A 33 -13.91 30.17 -3.97
C ARG A 33 -12.97 31.38 -4.09
N LEU A 34 -11.70 31.19 -3.78
CA LEU A 34 -10.65 32.22 -3.86
C LEU A 34 -9.97 32.28 -5.23
N SER A 35 -10.42 31.49 -6.22
CA SER A 35 -9.83 31.42 -7.57
C SER A 35 -8.34 31.08 -7.58
N LEU A 36 -7.88 30.25 -6.62
CA LEU A 36 -6.50 29.76 -6.51
C LEU A 36 -6.27 28.57 -7.44
N THR A 37 -6.48 28.77 -8.74
CA THR A 37 -6.55 27.69 -9.74
C THR A 37 -5.26 26.87 -9.85
N ASN A 38 -4.11 27.46 -9.53
CA ASN A 38 -2.80 26.81 -9.61
C ASN A 38 -2.57 25.78 -8.48
N SER A 39 -3.25 25.88 -7.34
CA SER A 39 -3.09 24.95 -6.21
C SER A 39 -4.06 23.77 -6.26
N LEU A 40 -5.15 23.88 -7.01
CA LEU A 40 -6.18 22.83 -7.12
C LEU A 40 -5.62 21.47 -7.59
N PRO A 41 -4.75 21.39 -8.61
CA PRO A 41 -4.21 20.10 -9.05
C PRO A 41 -3.39 19.40 -7.97
N LEU A 42 -2.63 20.17 -7.19
CA LEU A 42 -1.84 19.63 -6.09
C LEU A 42 -2.75 19.11 -4.97
N ILE A 43 -3.79 19.87 -4.61
CA ILE A 43 -4.77 19.46 -3.61
C ILE A 43 -5.49 18.18 -4.06
N ASP A 44 -5.91 18.11 -5.32
CA ASP A 44 -6.59 16.93 -5.88
C ASP A 44 -5.69 15.69 -5.85
N GLN A 45 -4.39 15.84 -6.17
CA GLN A 45 -3.43 14.74 -6.06
C GLN A 45 -3.29 14.23 -4.61
N VAL A 46 -3.19 15.14 -3.63
CA VAL A 46 -3.06 14.74 -2.21
C VAL A 46 -4.35 14.09 -1.71
N CYS A 47 -5.52 14.65 -2.05
CA CYS A 47 -6.83 14.05 -1.76
C CYS A 47 -6.98 12.65 -2.36
N SER A 48 -6.48 12.44 -3.60
CA SER A 48 -6.49 11.12 -4.22
C SER A 48 -5.65 10.12 -3.43
N ARG A 49 -4.41 10.50 -3.08
CA ARG A 49 -3.50 9.62 -2.31
C ARG A 49 -4.05 9.28 -0.93
N MET A 50 -4.73 10.22 -0.27
CA MET A 50 -5.36 9.99 1.04
C MET A 50 -6.53 9.00 0.96
N ARG A 51 -7.37 9.10 -0.08
CA ARG A 51 -8.50 8.18 -0.29
C ARG A 51 -8.08 6.74 -0.58
N ASP A 52 -6.93 6.54 -1.21
CA ASP A 52 -6.46 5.19 -1.50
C ASP A 52 -6.17 4.40 -0.21
N HIS A 53 -5.96 5.06 0.94
CA HIS A 53 -5.68 4.43 2.24
C HIS A 53 -4.55 3.38 2.20
N ARG A 54 -3.61 3.53 1.26
CA ARG A 54 -2.52 2.57 1.04
C ARG A 54 -1.27 2.99 1.78
N PHE A 55 -0.88 2.16 2.75
CA PHE A 55 0.44 2.24 3.36
C PHE A 55 1.42 1.34 2.60
N THR A 56 2.51 1.91 2.10
CA THR A 56 3.52 1.17 1.34
C THR A 56 4.75 0.94 2.20
N VAL A 57 5.12 -0.33 2.40
CA VAL A 57 6.34 -0.73 3.11
C VAL A 57 7.30 -1.35 2.11
N ALA A 58 8.51 -0.81 2.02
CA ALA A 58 9.58 -1.40 1.22
C ALA A 58 10.46 -2.29 2.10
N VAL A 59 10.57 -3.58 1.75
CA VAL A 59 11.48 -4.52 2.41
C VAL A 59 12.68 -4.75 1.49
N VAL A 60 13.87 -4.32 1.94
CA VAL A 60 15.10 -4.32 1.13
C VAL A 60 16.19 -5.16 1.82
N GLY A 61 17.01 -5.86 1.03
CA GLY A 61 18.15 -6.64 1.52
C GLY A 61 18.62 -7.68 0.51
N GLU A 62 19.85 -8.17 0.66
CA GLU A 62 20.47 -9.16 -0.23
C GLU A 62 19.63 -10.44 -0.38
N PHE A 63 19.77 -11.16 -1.49
CA PHE A 63 18.99 -12.39 -1.73
C PHE A 63 19.21 -13.43 -0.62
N LYS A 64 18.17 -14.24 -0.32
CA LYS A 64 18.18 -15.33 0.68
C LYS A 64 18.39 -14.93 2.16
N THR A 65 18.20 -13.67 2.52
CA THR A 65 18.30 -13.17 3.92
C THR A 65 17.03 -13.33 4.77
N GLY A 66 16.04 -14.11 4.34
CA GLY A 66 14.79 -14.31 5.09
C GLY A 66 13.71 -13.24 4.91
N LYS A 67 13.83 -12.35 3.91
CA LYS A 67 12.82 -11.31 3.61
C LYS A 67 11.42 -11.88 3.37
N SER A 68 11.30 -12.98 2.61
CA SER A 68 10.01 -13.64 2.36
C SER A 68 9.40 -14.17 3.66
N THR A 69 10.22 -14.78 4.52
CA THR A 69 9.81 -15.25 5.85
C THR A 69 9.33 -14.10 6.73
N PHE A 70 10.02 -12.95 6.71
CA PHE A 70 9.60 -11.75 7.43
C PHE A 70 8.24 -11.22 6.94
N VAL A 71 8.04 -11.14 5.62
CA VAL A 71 6.76 -10.69 5.04
C VAL A 71 5.62 -11.65 5.39
N ASN A 72 5.82 -12.97 5.29
CA ASN A 72 4.81 -13.96 5.67
C ASN A 72 4.46 -13.88 7.16
N ALA A 73 5.47 -13.70 8.03
CA ALA A 73 5.26 -13.51 9.46
C ALA A 73 4.50 -12.21 9.77
N LEU A 74 4.80 -11.12 9.06
CA LEU A 74 4.11 -9.83 9.22
C LEU A 74 2.65 -9.89 8.75
N LEU A 75 2.38 -10.61 7.65
CA LEU A 75 1.04 -10.78 7.10
C LEU A 75 0.22 -11.86 7.85
N GLY A 76 0.87 -12.73 8.63
CA GLY A 76 0.24 -13.86 9.31
C GLY A 76 -0.25 -14.96 8.35
N VAL A 77 0.16 -14.90 7.09
CA VAL A 77 -0.24 -15.80 6.01
C VAL A 77 0.98 -16.12 5.14
N ASP A 78 1.07 -17.36 4.65
CA ASP A 78 2.17 -17.82 3.80
C ASP A 78 1.89 -17.50 2.33
N VAL A 79 2.00 -16.21 1.98
CA VAL A 79 1.63 -15.68 0.65
C VAL A 79 2.85 -15.51 -0.25
N VAL A 80 4.03 -15.26 0.31
CA VAL A 80 5.28 -15.16 -0.43
C VAL A 80 5.90 -16.55 -0.51
N PRO A 81 6.14 -17.12 -1.70
CA PRO A 81 6.86 -18.39 -1.80
C PRO A 81 8.22 -18.27 -1.11
N THR A 82 8.41 -19.08 -0.06
CA THR A 82 9.69 -19.22 0.66
C THR A 82 10.68 -20.10 -0.08
N ASP A 83 10.18 -20.93 -1.01
CA ASP A 83 11.04 -21.69 -1.90
C ASP A 83 11.79 -20.73 -2.82
N VAL A 84 13.09 -20.74 -2.58
CA VAL A 84 14.09 -19.97 -3.28
C VAL A 84 14.20 -20.54 -4.69
N ILE A 85 13.29 -20.19 -5.59
CA ILE A 85 13.62 -20.22 -7.01
C ILE A 85 14.61 -19.05 -7.20
N PRO A 86 15.92 -19.32 -7.29
CA PRO A 86 16.90 -18.27 -7.43
C PRO A 86 16.96 -17.96 -8.92
N ALA A 87 16.06 -17.14 -9.43
CA ALA A 87 16.18 -16.69 -10.81
C ALA A 87 15.47 -15.36 -11.04
N THR A 88 16.29 -14.31 -10.99
CA THR A 88 16.08 -12.95 -11.49
C THR A 88 15.34 -11.93 -10.61
N ALA A 89 16.00 -10.78 -10.47
CA ALA A 89 15.63 -9.60 -9.71
C ALA A 89 14.30 -8.98 -10.16
N THR A 90 13.20 -9.60 -9.80
CA THR A 90 11.85 -9.13 -10.11
C THR A 90 11.27 -8.41 -8.91
N LEU A 91 10.75 -7.20 -9.11
CA LEU A 91 10.10 -6.41 -8.06
C LEU A 91 8.73 -7.03 -7.76
N ASN A 92 8.59 -7.62 -6.58
CA ASN A 92 7.30 -8.15 -6.11
C ASN A 92 6.52 -7.04 -5.40
N ARG A 93 5.31 -6.74 -5.88
CA ARG A 93 4.38 -5.80 -5.24
C ARG A 93 3.17 -6.56 -4.73
N MET A 94 2.93 -6.48 -3.43
CA MET A 94 1.79 -7.11 -2.77
C MET A 94 0.77 -6.05 -2.39
N THR A 95 -0.51 -6.36 -2.62
CA THR A 95 -1.64 -5.45 -2.39
C THR A 95 -2.80 -6.25 -1.83
N TYR A 96 -3.63 -5.60 -1.01
CA TYR A 96 -4.87 -6.23 -0.54
C TYR A 96 -5.88 -6.36 -1.68
N ASP A 97 -6.52 -7.51 -1.78
CA ASP A 97 -7.65 -7.80 -2.65
C ASP A 97 -8.56 -8.82 -1.95
N ILE A 98 -9.83 -8.88 -2.35
CA ILE A 98 -10.83 -9.84 -1.82
C ILE A 98 -10.51 -11.25 -2.33
N GLU A 99 -9.99 -11.36 -3.56
CA GLU A 99 -9.60 -12.63 -4.17
C GLU A 99 -8.08 -12.73 -4.28
N SER A 100 -7.54 -13.93 -4.04
CA SER A 100 -6.12 -14.18 -4.19
C SER A 100 -5.76 -14.30 -5.68
N ARG A 101 -4.90 -13.40 -6.18
CA ARG A 101 -4.49 -13.36 -7.59
C ARG A 101 -3.02 -12.99 -7.73
N ILE A 102 -2.39 -13.51 -8.78
CA ILE A 102 -1.02 -13.14 -9.16
C ILE A 102 -1.02 -12.58 -10.57
N ASP A 103 -0.39 -11.41 -10.73
CA ASP A 103 -0.20 -10.76 -12.01
C ASP A 103 1.28 -10.66 -12.35
N VAL A 104 1.64 -11.17 -13.53
CA VAL A 104 2.95 -10.96 -14.12
C VAL A 104 2.87 -9.77 -15.06
N ILE A 105 3.53 -8.68 -14.69
CA ILE A 105 3.66 -7.48 -15.52
C ILE A 105 5.02 -7.54 -16.23
N TYR A 106 4.98 -7.76 -17.54
CA TYR A 106 6.16 -7.82 -18.38
C TYR A 106 6.66 -6.41 -18.74
N LYS A 107 7.94 -6.30 -19.15
CA LYS A 107 8.58 -5.01 -19.48
C LYS A 107 7.93 -4.29 -20.67
N ASP A 108 7.21 -5.02 -21.52
CA ASP A 108 6.45 -4.50 -22.67
C ASP A 108 5.04 -4.00 -22.28
N GLY A 109 4.67 -4.06 -21.00
CA GLY A 109 3.36 -3.66 -20.49
C GLY A 109 2.30 -4.76 -20.53
N ARG A 110 2.61 -5.95 -21.08
CA ARG A 110 1.70 -7.09 -21.05
C ARG A 110 1.46 -7.53 -19.60
N THR A 111 0.21 -7.81 -19.27
CA THR A 111 -0.18 -8.37 -17.96
C THR A 111 -0.82 -9.74 -18.14
N GLU A 112 -0.38 -10.72 -17.38
CA GLU A 112 -0.91 -12.08 -17.39
C GLU A 112 -1.29 -12.52 -15.97
N ALA A 113 -2.52 -13.02 -15.81
CA ALA A 113 -2.98 -13.58 -14.55
C ALA A 113 -2.53 -15.04 -14.45
N VAL A 114 -1.84 -15.39 -13.37
CA VAL A 114 -1.26 -16.72 -13.17
C VAL A 114 -1.80 -17.32 -11.87
N ALA A 115 -2.06 -18.63 -11.88
CA ALA A 115 -2.46 -19.36 -10.67
C ALA A 115 -1.27 -19.54 -9.72
N PHE A 116 -1.51 -19.54 -8.41
CA PHE A 116 -0.47 -19.74 -7.38
C PHE A 116 0.36 -21.02 -7.61
N ASP A 117 -0.30 -22.08 -8.06
CA ASP A 117 0.34 -23.39 -8.27
C ASP A 117 1.36 -23.40 -9.42
N LYS A 118 1.21 -22.48 -10.39
CA LYS A 118 2.15 -22.36 -11.52
C LYS A 118 3.43 -21.59 -11.18
N LEU A 119 3.53 -21.04 -9.97
CA LEU A 119 4.71 -20.29 -9.51
C LEU A 119 5.73 -21.18 -8.76
N LYS A 120 5.41 -22.46 -8.57
CA LYS A 120 6.27 -23.45 -7.91
C LYS A 120 7.14 -24.28 -8.88
N GLU A 121 7.01 -24.06 -10.18
CA GLU A 121 7.85 -24.71 -11.22
C GLU A 121 8.95 -23.77 -11.75
#